data_AF-A0A6P4Z5P0-F1
#
_entry.id   AF-A0A6P4Z5P0-F1
#
_cell.length_a   1.000
_cell.length_b   1.000
_cell.length_c   1.000
_cell.angle_alpha   90.00
_cell.angle_beta   90.00
_cell.angle_gamma   90.00
#
_symmetry.space_group_name_H-M   'P 1'
#
loop_
_entity.id
_entity.type
_entity.pdbx_description
1 polymer ?
#
loop_
_entity_poly.entity_id
_entity_poly.type
_entity_poly.pdbx_seq_one_letter_code
_entity_poly.pdbx_strand_id
1 'polypeptide(L)'
;MVSANRRKARGKEQRSKPVEKKKKNADVTDEILRNVYYDPGNPAGFGGVGRLHQAVGSKYGITRQQVKDWLRSQDTYTLHKPIRRQFKRGRVVVSGLNHQWQADLADLSSLAKHNDGYRYLLTCIDVLSKFAWAVPIKDKKGLTLVEAFQSILDEGRKPWRLQTDQGTEFLNRHFQTLLKNEDIELFTTFIAETKASVVERFNRTLKIRMWKYFTANNTHRYIDVLDNLLDAYNHSYHRSIKKAPVEVTKKNQRLVWHTLYGTSEKKKKKRPSFKYNVGDSVRISKTKMFTEKGYTAGWSTEIFTISKRIARSPPVYRVTDYDGEELKGTFYEEELQKVTKKDDDEVYQVEKILDTRRRGKKTEHFVKWKGYPNKFNSWVREEDMVPI
;
A
#
# COMPACT_ATOMS: atom_id res chain seq x y z
N MET A 1 -22.52 -20.57 -2.81
CA MET A 1 -21.13 -20.13 -3.09
C MET A 1 -20.29 -21.42 -3.06
N VAL A 2 -19.37 -21.66 -4.01
CA VAL A 2 -18.69 -22.96 -4.16
C VAL A 2 -17.22 -22.82 -3.79
N SER A 3 -16.60 -23.85 -3.20
CA SER A 3 -15.15 -23.86 -2.96
C SER A 3 -14.50 -25.11 -3.55
N ALA A 4 -13.19 -25.12 -3.79
CA ALA A 4 -12.51 -26.29 -4.30
C ALA A 4 -11.01 -26.36 -3.93
N ASN A 5 -10.45 -27.56 -3.98
CA ASN A 5 -9.03 -27.82 -3.71
C ASN A 5 -8.16 -27.53 -4.94
N ARG A 6 -7.05 -26.80 -4.74
CA ARG A 6 -6.09 -26.47 -5.82
C ARG A 6 -4.85 -27.37 -5.73
N ARG A 7 -4.88 -28.56 -6.33
CA ARG A 7 -3.72 -29.48 -6.30
C ARG A 7 -2.63 -29.08 -7.33
N LYS A 8 -1.36 -28.97 -6.89
CA LYS A 8 -0.16 -29.14 -7.75
C LYS A 8 0.49 -30.50 -7.43
N ALA A 9 0.91 -31.23 -8.46
CA ALA A 9 1.67 -32.47 -8.30
C ALA A 9 3.10 -32.17 -7.83
N ARG A 10 3.48 -32.63 -6.62
CA ARG A 10 4.88 -32.72 -6.18
C ARG A 10 5.11 -34.02 -5.38
N GLY A 11 6.30 -34.60 -5.57
CA GLY A 11 6.67 -35.99 -5.31
C GLY A 11 6.73 -36.41 -3.83
N LYS A 12 6.70 -37.74 -3.66
CA LYS A 12 6.72 -38.48 -2.38
C LYS A 12 8.05 -38.29 -1.65
N GLU A 13 7.99 -38.01 -0.35
CA GLU A 13 9.11 -38.24 0.57
C GLU A 13 8.64 -38.80 1.92
N GLN A 14 9.52 -39.60 2.54
CA GLN A 14 9.23 -40.69 3.47
C GLN A 14 8.85 -40.24 4.90
N ARG A 15 7.90 -40.96 5.52
CA ARG A 15 7.47 -40.78 6.92
C ARG A 15 8.39 -41.55 7.89
N SER A 16 8.93 -40.86 8.90
CA SER A 16 9.45 -41.46 10.14
C SER A 16 8.45 -41.23 11.30
N LYS A 17 8.27 -42.26 12.15
CA LYS A 17 7.20 -42.35 13.18
C LYS A 17 7.65 -41.79 14.54
N PRO A 18 7.16 -40.59 14.95
CA PRO A 18 6.68 -40.38 16.32
C PRO A 18 5.39 -39.50 16.39
N VAL A 19 4.50 -39.60 15.39
CA VAL A 19 3.45 -38.60 15.08
C VAL A 19 2.08 -38.83 15.78
N GLU A 20 1.79 -40.03 16.26
CA GLU A 20 0.40 -40.44 16.60
C GLU A 20 -0.19 -39.82 17.88
N LYS A 21 0.56 -39.74 18.99
CA LYS A 21 0.05 -39.17 20.25
C LYS A 21 -0.14 -37.66 20.19
N LYS A 22 0.71 -36.94 19.44
CA LYS A 22 0.59 -35.49 19.23
C LYS A 22 -0.61 -35.13 18.33
N LYS A 23 -0.97 -35.99 17.37
CA LYS A 23 -2.14 -35.78 16.49
C LYS A 23 -3.46 -35.82 17.25
N LYS A 24 -3.69 -36.85 18.08
CA LYS A 24 -4.94 -37.00 18.84
C LYS A 24 -5.26 -35.79 19.74
N ASN A 25 -4.26 -35.24 20.44
CA ASN A 25 -4.47 -34.04 21.28
C ASN A 25 -4.69 -32.76 20.45
N ALA A 26 -4.10 -32.67 19.26
CA ALA A 26 -4.27 -31.53 18.36
C ALA A 26 -5.68 -31.50 17.74
N ASP A 27 -6.23 -32.66 17.40
CA ASP A 27 -7.58 -32.78 16.81
C ASP A 27 -8.66 -32.42 17.84
N VAL A 28 -8.53 -32.86 19.10
CA VAL A 28 -9.45 -32.48 20.19
C VAL A 28 -9.40 -30.97 20.47
N THR A 29 -8.20 -30.38 20.42
CA THR A 29 -8.03 -28.93 20.61
C THR A 29 -8.71 -28.13 19.50
N ASP A 30 -8.60 -28.61 18.25
CA ASP A 30 -9.22 -27.98 17.07
C ASP A 30 -10.74 -27.96 17.20
N GLU A 31 -11.34 -29.09 17.57
CA GLU A 31 -12.79 -29.24 17.73
C GLU A 31 -13.35 -28.29 18.80
N ILE A 32 -12.70 -28.22 19.97
CA ILE A 32 -13.10 -27.33 21.06
C ILE A 32 -13.07 -25.86 20.61
N LEU A 33 -11.98 -25.45 19.94
CA LEU A 33 -11.83 -24.08 19.46
C LEU A 33 -12.85 -23.75 18.38
N ARG A 34 -13.11 -24.68 17.46
CA ARG A 34 -14.10 -24.52 16.38
C ARG A 34 -15.51 -24.33 16.94
N ASN A 35 -15.92 -25.16 17.89
CA ASN A 35 -17.26 -25.11 18.48
C ASN A 35 -17.52 -23.79 19.22
N VAL A 36 -16.52 -23.26 19.94
CA VAL A 36 -16.68 -21.99 20.66
C VAL A 36 -16.58 -20.78 19.73
N TYR A 37 -15.66 -20.82 18.75
CA TYR A 37 -15.39 -19.66 17.90
C TYR A 37 -16.47 -19.44 16.83
N TYR A 38 -17.04 -20.50 16.26
CA TYR A 38 -18.06 -20.39 15.21
C TYR A 38 -19.49 -20.29 15.74
N ASP A 39 -19.70 -20.36 17.06
CA ASP A 39 -20.99 -20.16 17.70
C ASP A 39 -21.27 -18.65 17.89
N PRO A 40 -22.25 -18.06 17.16
CA PRO A 40 -22.59 -16.65 17.32
C PRO A 40 -23.24 -16.32 18.69
N GLY A 41 -23.83 -17.30 19.36
CA GLY A 41 -24.43 -17.14 20.68
C GLY A 41 -23.39 -17.14 21.81
N ASN A 42 -22.16 -17.58 21.53
CA ASN A 42 -21.09 -17.57 22.50
C ASN A 42 -20.46 -16.16 22.61
N PRO A 43 -20.22 -15.62 23.82
CA PRO A 43 -19.51 -14.34 23.99
C PRO A 43 -18.09 -14.30 23.40
N ALA A 44 -17.48 -15.47 23.16
CA ALA A 44 -16.18 -15.61 22.49
C ALA A 44 -16.30 -15.86 20.97
N GLY A 45 -17.51 -16.04 20.45
CA GLY A 45 -17.82 -16.26 19.05
C GLY A 45 -17.27 -15.15 18.17
N PHE A 46 -16.59 -15.54 17.09
CA PHE A 46 -15.87 -14.66 16.14
C PHE A 46 -14.95 -13.63 16.81
N GLY A 47 -14.55 -13.89 18.06
CA GLY A 47 -13.80 -12.98 18.90
C GLY A 47 -12.30 -13.01 18.64
N GLY A 48 -11.58 -12.11 19.31
CA GLY A 48 -10.11 -12.10 19.28
C GLY A 48 -9.50 -13.14 20.22
N VAL A 49 -8.18 -13.32 20.11
CA VAL A 49 -7.36 -14.23 20.95
C VAL A 49 -7.70 -14.13 22.44
N GLY A 50 -7.93 -12.93 22.96
CA GLY A 50 -8.22 -12.71 24.37
C GLY A 50 -9.55 -13.34 24.83
N ARG A 51 -10.64 -13.09 24.09
CA ARG A 51 -11.97 -13.61 24.42
C ARG A 51 -12.03 -15.12 24.27
N LEU A 52 -11.47 -15.65 23.18
CA LEU A 52 -11.42 -17.10 22.94
C LEU A 52 -10.59 -17.80 24.02
N HIS A 53 -9.41 -17.29 24.37
CA HIS A 53 -8.60 -17.85 25.46
C HIS A 53 -9.29 -17.78 26.83
N GLN A 54 -10.05 -16.72 27.11
CA GLN A 54 -10.82 -16.63 28.36
C GLN A 54 -11.90 -17.72 28.44
N ALA A 55 -12.54 -18.06 27.31
CA ALA A 55 -13.56 -19.10 27.25
C ALA A 55 -13.02 -20.53 27.35
N VAL A 56 -11.82 -20.79 26.81
CA VAL A 56 -11.30 -22.17 26.71
C VAL A 56 -10.08 -22.46 27.59
N GLY A 57 -9.36 -21.45 28.05
CA GLY A 57 -8.02 -21.60 28.64
C GLY A 57 -8.03 -22.42 29.92
N SER A 58 -8.73 -21.94 30.96
CA SER A 58 -8.81 -22.66 32.25
C SER A 58 -9.65 -23.93 32.16
N LYS A 59 -10.66 -23.98 31.28
CA LYS A 59 -11.59 -25.10 31.16
C LYS A 59 -10.99 -26.32 30.47
N TYR A 60 -10.12 -26.10 29.48
CA TYR A 60 -9.57 -27.17 28.64
C TYR A 60 -8.04 -27.21 28.62
N GLY A 61 -7.36 -26.38 29.44
CA GLY A 61 -5.90 -26.30 29.48
C GLY A 61 -5.27 -25.73 28.20
N ILE A 62 -6.04 -25.02 27.37
CA ILE A 62 -5.58 -24.50 26.08
C ILE A 62 -4.81 -23.19 26.29
N THR A 63 -3.55 -23.17 25.88
CA THR A 63 -2.70 -21.99 26.02
C THR A 63 -3.08 -20.87 25.05
N ARG A 64 -2.78 -19.62 25.42
CA ARG A 64 -2.96 -18.45 24.55
C ARG A 64 -2.22 -18.57 23.22
N GLN A 65 -1.10 -19.29 23.20
CA GLN A 65 -0.31 -19.51 21.97
C GLN A 65 -1.02 -20.50 21.03
N GLN A 66 -1.61 -21.58 21.56
CA GLN A 66 -2.44 -22.51 20.77
C GLN A 66 -3.65 -21.79 20.16
N VAL A 67 -4.37 -20.98 20.93
CA VAL A 67 -5.49 -20.15 20.42
C VAL A 67 -5.03 -19.24 19.29
N LYS A 68 -3.87 -18.58 19.46
CA LYS A 68 -3.31 -17.67 18.45
C LYS A 68 -2.91 -18.39 17.17
N ASP A 69 -2.33 -19.58 17.28
CA ASP A 69 -1.93 -20.39 16.13
C ASP A 69 -3.13 -20.98 15.40
N TRP A 70 -4.15 -21.41 16.14
CA TRP A 70 -5.42 -21.84 15.56
C TRP A 70 -6.15 -20.69 14.84
N LEU A 71 -6.27 -19.52 15.44
CA LEU A 71 -6.89 -18.35 14.78
C LEU A 71 -6.14 -17.92 13.50
N ARG A 72 -4.83 -18.18 13.39
CA ARG A 72 -4.04 -17.91 12.17
C ARG A 72 -4.41 -18.82 11.01
N SER A 73 -5.05 -19.97 11.25
CA SER A 73 -5.55 -20.84 10.19
C SER A 73 -6.98 -20.50 9.76
N GLN A 74 -7.70 -19.69 10.53
CA GLN A 74 -9.10 -19.35 10.23
C GLN A 74 -9.20 -18.15 9.29
N ASP A 75 -9.85 -18.33 8.13
CA ASP A 75 -10.05 -17.25 7.16
C ASP A 75 -10.97 -16.15 7.70
N THR A 76 -12.01 -16.50 8.45
CA THR A 76 -12.92 -15.55 9.12
C THR A 76 -12.18 -14.62 10.08
N TYR A 77 -11.19 -15.12 10.81
CA TYR A 77 -10.35 -14.28 11.66
C TYR A 77 -9.35 -13.47 10.83
N THR A 78 -8.66 -14.13 9.89
CA THR A 78 -7.52 -13.51 9.23
C THR A 78 -7.89 -12.44 8.21
N LEU A 79 -9.02 -12.58 7.50
CA LEU A 79 -9.52 -11.62 6.52
C LEU A 79 -10.11 -10.35 7.16
N HIS A 80 -10.67 -10.48 8.37
CA HIS A 80 -11.44 -9.43 9.03
C HIS A 80 -10.71 -8.78 10.23
N LYS A 81 -9.46 -9.17 10.48
CA LYS A 81 -8.68 -8.56 11.56
C LYS A 81 -8.54 -7.05 11.34
N PRO A 82 -8.69 -6.21 12.38
CA PRO A 82 -8.51 -4.77 12.24
C PRO A 82 -7.13 -4.38 11.68
N ILE A 83 -7.11 -3.49 10.68
CA ILE A 83 -5.88 -2.96 10.08
C ILE A 83 -5.36 -1.78 10.91
N ARG A 84 -4.08 -1.82 11.28
CA ARG A 84 -3.41 -0.68 11.89
C ARG A 84 -2.90 0.27 10.80
N ARG A 85 -3.56 1.43 10.63
CA ARG A 85 -3.19 2.44 9.63
C ARG A 85 -2.08 3.39 10.09
N GLN A 86 -2.03 3.67 11.39
CA GLN A 86 -1.06 4.59 12.00
C GLN A 86 0.09 3.80 12.65
N PHE A 87 1.26 3.89 12.02
CA PHE A 87 2.50 3.29 12.50
C PHE A 87 3.70 4.05 11.93
N LYS A 88 4.88 3.85 12.53
CA LYS A 88 6.12 4.51 12.10
C LYS A 88 6.50 3.97 10.72
N ARG A 89 6.80 4.87 9.78
CA ARG A 89 7.32 4.53 8.45
C ARG A 89 8.70 5.16 8.28
N GLY A 90 9.47 4.66 7.32
CA GLY A 90 10.74 5.28 6.92
C GLY A 90 10.48 6.71 6.43
N ARG A 91 11.26 7.68 6.91
CA ARG A 91 11.18 9.07 6.45
C ARG A 91 11.79 9.17 5.06
N VAL A 92 11.19 9.99 4.19
CA VAL A 92 11.85 10.44 2.95
C VAL A 92 12.90 11.46 3.34
N VAL A 93 14.17 11.10 3.14
CA VAL A 93 15.33 11.97 3.43
C VAL A 93 15.99 12.30 2.11
N VAL A 94 16.16 13.59 1.84
CA VAL A 94 16.85 14.10 0.65
C VAL A 94 18.23 14.63 1.04
N SER A 95 19.19 14.64 0.12
CA SER A 95 20.57 15.02 0.44
C SER A 95 20.79 16.54 0.45
N GLY A 96 19.99 17.31 -0.29
CA GLY A 96 20.20 18.74 -0.46
C GLY A 96 19.10 19.43 -1.25
N LEU A 97 19.32 20.72 -1.51
CA LEU A 97 18.44 21.56 -2.33
C LEU A 97 18.35 20.99 -3.75
N ASN A 98 17.14 20.90 -4.32
CA ASN A 98 16.87 20.33 -5.64
C ASN A 98 17.33 18.87 -5.81
N HIS A 99 17.64 18.16 -4.73
CA HIS A 99 17.94 16.73 -4.83
C HIS A 99 16.72 15.94 -5.30
N GLN A 100 15.53 16.31 -4.80
CA GLN A 100 14.29 15.65 -5.15
C GLN A 100 13.13 16.62 -5.12
N TRP A 101 12.39 16.68 -6.21
CA TRP A 101 11.09 17.34 -6.26
C TRP A 101 9.97 16.31 -6.20
N GLN A 102 8.81 16.74 -5.72
CA GLN A 102 7.55 16.01 -5.85
C GLN A 102 6.63 16.77 -6.78
N ALA A 103 5.97 16.07 -7.69
CA ALA A 103 4.97 16.65 -8.56
C ALA A 103 3.64 15.89 -8.50
N ASP A 104 2.55 16.62 -8.67
CA ASP A 104 1.18 16.12 -8.67
C ASP A 104 0.33 16.96 -9.63
N LEU A 105 -0.74 16.38 -10.14
CA LEU A 105 -1.67 17.04 -11.04
C LEU A 105 -3.03 17.20 -10.35
N ALA A 106 -3.24 18.37 -9.73
CA ALA A 106 -4.44 18.64 -8.98
C ALA A 106 -5.64 18.88 -9.91
N ASP A 107 -6.71 18.10 -9.73
CA ASP A 107 -7.98 18.30 -10.44
C ASP A 107 -8.72 19.54 -9.89
N LEU A 108 -9.04 20.46 -10.81
CA LEU A 108 -9.84 21.66 -10.62
C LEU A 108 -10.86 21.81 -11.76
N SER A 109 -11.23 20.71 -12.43
CA SER A 109 -12.06 20.70 -13.63
C SER A 109 -13.45 21.31 -13.40
N SER A 110 -13.97 21.22 -12.17
CA SER A 110 -15.23 21.86 -11.76
C SER A 110 -15.18 23.39 -11.83
N LEU A 111 -14.00 24.00 -11.75
CA LEU A 111 -13.81 25.45 -11.80
C LEU A 111 -13.49 25.96 -13.22
N ALA A 112 -13.31 25.08 -14.20
CA ALA A 112 -12.76 25.43 -15.52
C ALA A 112 -13.56 26.52 -16.26
N LYS A 113 -14.89 26.55 -16.07
CA LYS A 113 -15.78 27.57 -16.67
C LYS A 113 -15.43 29.00 -16.23
N HIS A 114 -14.86 29.17 -15.04
CA HIS A 114 -14.47 30.48 -14.51
C HIS A 114 -13.00 30.82 -14.75
N ASN A 115 -12.23 29.87 -15.29
CA ASN A 115 -10.77 29.91 -15.36
C ASN A 115 -10.29 29.60 -16.78
N ASP A 116 -10.88 30.21 -17.80
CA ASP A 116 -10.42 30.17 -19.20
C ASP A 116 -10.22 28.75 -19.78
N GLY A 117 -10.97 27.79 -19.25
CA GLY A 117 -10.90 26.38 -19.63
C GLY A 117 -9.75 25.59 -18.99
N TYR A 118 -8.97 26.18 -18.06
CA TYR A 118 -7.98 25.46 -17.26
C TYR A 118 -8.68 24.48 -16.31
N ARG A 119 -8.29 23.20 -16.39
CA ARG A 119 -8.95 22.10 -15.66
C ARG A 119 -8.07 21.50 -14.59
N TYR A 120 -6.77 21.62 -14.72
CA TYR A 120 -5.81 20.99 -13.84
C TYR A 120 -4.73 21.99 -13.44
N LEU A 121 -4.05 21.69 -12.35
CA LEU A 121 -2.90 22.45 -11.88
C LEU A 121 -1.72 21.51 -11.72
N LEU A 122 -0.70 21.66 -12.56
CA LEU A 122 0.58 20.97 -12.38
C LEU A 122 1.26 21.62 -11.20
N THR A 123 1.51 20.85 -10.14
CA THR A 123 2.13 21.33 -8.92
C THR A 123 3.47 20.65 -8.74
N CYS A 124 4.52 21.42 -8.44
CA CYS A 124 5.86 20.92 -8.16
C CYS A 124 6.37 21.52 -6.85
N ILE A 125 7.10 20.75 -6.06
CA ILE A 125 7.69 21.24 -4.80
C ILE A 125 9.05 20.59 -4.53
N ASP A 126 10.03 21.42 -4.18
CA ASP A 126 11.32 20.94 -3.68
C ASP A 126 11.17 20.40 -2.25
N VAL A 127 11.61 19.15 -2.04
CA VAL A 127 11.38 18.45 -0.77
C VAL A 127 12.17 19.07 0.38
N LEU A 128 13.35 19.67 0.14
CA LEU A 128 14.14 20.25 1.22
C LEU A 128 13.63 21.65 1.59
N SER A 129 13.63 22.56 0.63
CA SER A 129 13.29 23.98 0.82
C SER A 129 11.80 24.23 0.97
N LYS A 130 10.95 23.30 0.55
CA LYS A 130 9.49 23.49 0.42
C LYS A 130 9.09 24.56 -0.60
N PHE A 131 10.03 25.01 -1.43
CA PHE A 131 9.74 25.96 -2.49
C PHE A 131 8.87 25.26 -3.53
N ALA A 132 7.78 25.91 -3.93
CA ALA A 132 6.77 25.29 -4.76
C ALA A 132 6.41 26.15 -5.97
N TRP A 133 6.00 25.44 -7.01
CA TRP A 133 5.52 25.96 -8.28
C TRP A 133 4.14 25.39 -8.57
N ALA A 134 3.34 26.15 -9.30
CA ALA A 134 2.10 25.63 -9.86
C ALA A 134 1.77 26.28 -11.20
N VAL A 135 1.44 25.47 -12.21
CA VAL A 135 1.13 25.92 -13.57
C VAL A 135 -0.23 25.37 -13.98
N PRO A 136 -1.21 26.22 -14.38
CA PRO A 136 -2.53 25.76 -14.79
C PRO A 136 -2.46 25.15 -16.19
N ILE A 137 -3.10 24.00 -16.38
CA ILE A 137 -3.17 23.31 -17.69
C ILE A 137 -4.61 22.92 -18.06
N LYS A 138 -4.91 22.91 -19.36
CA LYS A 138 -6.27 22.64 -19.87
C LYS A 138 -6.58 21.16 -20.00
N ASP A 139 -5.57 20.34 -20.25
CA ASP A 139 -5.70 18.89 -20.38
C ASP A 139 -4.48 18.15 -19.82
N LYS A 140 -4.56 16.81 -19.77
CA LYS A 140 -3.51 15.93 -19.25
C LYS A 140 -2.60 15.36 -20.35
N LYS A 141 -2.62 15.92 -21.56
CA LYS A 141 -1.80 15.40 -22.67
C LYS A 141 -0.32 15.64 -22.38
N GLY A 142 0.50 14.75 -22.93
CA GLY A 142 1.93 14.77 -22.68
C GLY A 142 2.63 16.05 -23.13
N LEU A 143 2.23 16.64 -24.27
CA LEU A 143 2.82 17.89 -24.77
C LEU A 143 2.50 19.08 -23.86
N THR A 144 1.24 19.24 -23.44
CA THR A 144 0.84 20.29 -22.51
C THR A 144 1.55 20.16 -21.17
N LEU A 145 1.75 18.92 -20.69
CA LEU A 145 2.53 18.67 -19.48
C LEU A 145 4.01 19.03 -19.65
N VAL A 146 4.60 18.76 -20.83
CA VAL A 146 5.98 19.13 -21.17
C VAL A 146 6.15 20.64 -21.17
N GLU A 147 5.27 21.38 -21.85
CA GLU A 147 5.32 22.85 -21.88
C GLU A 147 5.22 23.46 -20.48
N ALA A 148 4.27 22.98 -19.67
CA ALA A 148 4.07 23.46 -18.31
C ALA A 148 5.22 23.12 -17.36
N PHE A 149 5.86 21.96 -17.53
CA PHE A 149 7.02 21.61 -16.71
C PHE A 149 8.29 22.33 -17.17
N GLN A 150 8.46 22.52 -18.48
CA GLN A 150 9.56 23.30 -19.04
C GLN A 150 9.53 24.73 -18.51
N SER A 151 8.36 25.38 -18.46
CA SER A 151 8.25 26.74 -17.91
C SER A 151 8.72 26.83 -16.45
N ILE A 152 8.56 25.76 -15.66
CA ILE A 152 9.08 25.70 -14.28
C ILE A 152 10.61 25.57 -14.28
N LEU A 153 11.17 24.77 -15.20
CA LEU A 153 12.64 24.62 -15.31
C LEU A 153 13.30 25.92 -15.77
N ASP A 154 12.63 26.67 -16.63
CA ASP A 154 13.10 27.95 -17.18
C ASP A 154 13.26 29.03 -16.09
N GLU A 155 12.63 28.88 -14.92
CA GLU A 155 12.89 29.71 -13.74
C GLU A 155 14.29 29.50 -13.12
N GLY A 156 15.09 28.56 -13.65
CA GLY A 156 16.49 28.37 -13.31
C GLY A 156 16.77 27.35 -12.20
N ARG A 157 15.77 26.55 -11.81
CA ARG A 157 15.95 25.43 -10.87
C ARG A 157 15.56 24.11 -11.52
N LYS A 158 16.32 23.06 -11.21
CA LYS A 158 16.10 21.71 -11.75
C LYS A 158 16.38 20.63 -10.71
N PRO A 159 15.51 19.60 -10.57
CA PRO A 159 15.75 18.50 -9.65
C PRO A 159 16.71 17.46 -10.23
N TRP A 160 17.43 16.74 -9.37
CA TRP A 160 18.09 15.50 -9.79
C TRP A 160 17.07 14.36 -9.98
N ARG A 161 16.10 14.27 -9.06
CA ARG A 161 15.05 13.23 -9.11
C ARG A 161 13.66 13.85 -9.00
N LEU A 162 12.76 13.42 -9.87
CA LEU A 162 11.35 13.79 -9.84
C LEU A 162 10.53 12.61 -9.31
N GLN A 163 9.75 12.86 -8.27
CA GLN A 163 8.81 11.89 -7.74
C GLN A 163 7.38 12.27 -8.11
N THR A 164 6.66 11.38 -8.77
CA THR A 164 5.23 11.52 -9.06
C THR A 164 4.44 10.37 -8.44
N ASP A 165 3.12 10.47 -8.49
CA ASP A 165 2.24 9.32 -8.31
C ASP A 165 2.36 8.34 -9.50
N GLN A 166 1.51 7.30 -9.52
CA GLN A 166 1.44 6.37 -10.65
C GLN A 166 0.50 6.84 -11.76
N GLY A 167 0.23 8.16 -11.84
CA GLY A 167 -0.51 8.76 -12.92
C GLY A 167 0.15 8.43 -14.27
N THR A 168 -0.63 7.89 -15.19
CA THR A 168 -0.15 7.56 -16.54
C THR A 168 0.29 8.80 -17.31
N GLU A 169 -0.21 9.99 -16.93
CA GLU A 169 0.18 11.28 -17.49
C GLU A 169 1.69 11.51 -17.39
N PHE A 170 2.37 11.12 -16.31
CA PHE A 170 3.82 11.33 -16.16
C PHE A 170 4.66 10.23 -16.83
N LEU A 171 4.03 9.13 -17.25
CA LEU A 171 4.69 8.00 -17.92
C LEU A 171 4.67 8.11 -19.45
N ASN A 172 4.07 9.17 -20.00
CA ASN A 172 3.98 9.36 -21.44
C ASN A 172 5.37 9.61 -22.07
N ARG A 173 5.55 9.21 -23.34
CA ARG A 173 6.83 9.31 -24.06
C ARG A 173 7.38 10.74 -24.15
N HIS A 174 6.53 11.75 -24.33
CA HIS A 174 6.98 13.14 -24.46
C HIS A 174 7.61 13.64 -23.15
N PHE A 175 6.96 13.37 -22.02
CA PHE A 175 7.47 13.76 -20.71
C PHE A 175 8.74 12.99 -20.35
N GLN A 176 8.79 11.68 -20.64
CA GLN A 176 10.02 10.89 -20.45
C GLN A 176 11.20 11.45 -21.28
N THR A 177 10.95 11.88 -22.51
CA THR A 177 11.99 12.49 -23.36
C THR A 177 12.48 13.80 -22.76
N LEU A 178 11.57 14.67 -22.30
CA LEU A 178 11.95 15.92 -21.62
C LEU A 178 12.85 15.64 -20.42
N LEU A 179 12.43 14.75 -19.51
CA LEU A 179 13.20 14.44 -18.31
C LEU A 179 14.57 13.86 -18.64
N LYS A 180 14.67 13.03 -19.70
CA LYS A 180 15.95 12.50 -20.17
C LYS A 180 16.86 13.61 -20.70
N ASN A 181 16.33 14.53 -21.50
CA ASN A 181 17.11 15.65 -22.05
C ASN A 181 17.61 16.58 -20.92
N GLU A 182 16.83 16.67 -19.85
CA GLU A 182 17.15 17.47 -18.67
C GLU A 182 17.95 16.72 -17.61
N ASP A 183 18.35 15.46 -17.82
CA ASP A 183 19.04 14.61 -16.85
C ASP A 183 18.29 14.46 -15.50
N ILE A 184 16.96 14.40 -15.56
CA ILE A 184 16.07 14.24 -14.40
C ILE A 184 15.62 12.79 -14.30
N GLU A 185 15.90 12.14 -13.15
CA GLU A 185 15.45 10.77 -12.90
C GLU A 185 13.99 10.75 -12.39
N LEU A 186 13.05 10.25 -13.20
CA LEU A 186 11.68 9.99 -12.74
C LEU A 186 11.60 8.70 -11.92
N PHE A 187 10.90 8.75 -10.79
CA PHE A 187 10.46 7.54 -10.11
C PHE A 187 9.05 7.70 -9.52
N THR A 188 8.26 6.63 -9.60
CA THR A 188 6.91 6.61 -9.03
C THR A 188 6.89 5.85 -7.71
N THR A 189 5.90 6.12 -6.88
CA THR A 189 5.70 5.34 -5.65
C THR A 189 4.56 4.35 -5.74
N PHE A 190 4.87 3.07 -5.53
CA PHE A 190 3.89 1.98 -5.32
C PHE A 190 2.91 2.14 -4.14
N ILE A 191 3.03 3.16 -3.29
CA ILE A 191 2.12 3.40 -2.17
C ILE A 191 1.73 4.87 -2.23
N ALA A 192 0.58 5.15 -2.85
CA ALA A 192 0.07 6.50 -3.06
C ALA A 192 -0.11 7.25 -1.74
N GLU A 193 -0.72 6.63 -0.73
CA GLU A 193 -1.15 7.28 0.52
C GLU A 193 -0.04 7.90 1.39
N THR A 194 1.26 7.68 1.14
CA THR A 194 2.30 8.10 2.10
C THR A 194 3.58 8.71 1.53
N LYS A 195 3.85 8.63 0.22
CA LYS A 195 5.17 9.05 -0.29
C LYS A 195 5.18 10.36 -1.07
N ALA A 196 4.08 10.82 -1.65
CA ALA A 196 3.94 12.17 -2.22
C ALA A 196 3.44 13.21 -1.18
N SER A 197 3.58 12.90 0.11
CA SER A 197 2.98 13.69 1.21
C SER A 197 3.40 15.17 1.27
N VAL A 198 4.51 15.57 0.65
CA VAL A 198 4.96 16.97 0.64
C VAL A 198 4.17 17.76 -0.40
N VAL A 199 4.05 17.26 -1.63
CA VAL A 199 3.22 17.90 -2.67
C VAL A 199 1.74 17.86 -2.31
N GLU A 200 1.23 16.77 -1.74
CA GLU A 200 -0.17 16.70 -1.26
C GLU A 200 -0.45 17.76 -0.18
N ARG A 201 0.49 17.97 0.75
CA ARG A 201 0.36 19.01 1.78
C ARG A 201 0.40 20.42 1.19
N PHE A 202 1.27 20.64 0.21
CA PHE A 202 1.31 21.90 -0.54
C PHE A 202 -0.02 22.14 -1.26
N ASN A 203 -0.53 21.16 -2.00
CA ASN A 203 -1.79 21.25 -2.74
C ASN A 203 -2.96 21.57 -1.81
N ARG A 204 -3.01 20.93 -0.64
CA ARG A 204 -3.99 21.28 0.40
C ARG A 204 -3.86 22.74 0.85
N THR A 205 -2.64 23.21 1.08
CA THR A 205 -2.38 24.59 1.53
C THR A 205 -2.79 25.61 0.47
N LEU A 206 -2.40 25.38 -0.79
CA LEU A 206 -2.74 26.23 -1.92
C LEU A 206 -4.25 26.28 -2.13
N LYS A 207 -4.93 25.11 -2.18
CA LYS A 207 -6.39 25.03 -2.30
C LYS A 207 -7.09 25.77 -1.16
N ILE A 208 -6.65 25.62 0.09
CA ILE A 208 -7.24 26.36 1.22
C ILE A 208 -7.13 27.88 1.01
N ARG A 209 -5.99 28.39 0.56
CA ARG A 209 -5.83 29.82 0.25
C ARG A 209 -6.74 30.27 -0.90
N MET A 210 -6.81 29.48 -1.97
CA MET A 210 -7.72 29.72 -3.10
C MET A 210 -9.19 29.78 -2.64
N TRP A 211 -9.66 28.81 -1.85
CA TRP A 211 -11.04 28.79 -1.35
C TRP A 211 -11.36 29.98 -0.45
N LYS A 212 -10.42 30.42 0.39
CA LYS A 212 -10.60 31.64 1.18
C LYS A 212 -10.70 32.88 0.29
N TYR A 213 -9.87 32.97 -0.75
CA TYR A 213 -9.94 34.04 -1.74
C TYR A 213 -11.29 34.04 -2.48
N PHE A 214 -11.79 32.86 -2.86
CA PHE A 214 -13.09 32.70 -3.50
C PHE A 214 -14.22 33.24 -2.63
N THR A 215 -14.24 32.88 -1.34
CA THR A 215 -15.23 33.39 -0.40
C THR A 215 -15.12 34.90 -0.20
N ALA A 216 -13.90 35.43 -0.04
CA ALA A 216 -13.68 36.85 0.23
C ALA A 216 -14.06 37.76 -0.95
N ASN A 217 -13.89 37.29 -2.18
CA ASN A 217 -14.11 38.09 -3.40
C ASN A 217 -15.31 37.63 -4.22
N ASN A 218 -16.13 36.72 -3.67
CA ASN A 218 -17.29 36.12 -4.33
C ASN A 218 -17.01 35.69 -5.79
N THR A 219 -15.90 34.96 -5.98
CA THR A 219 -15.42 34.54 -7.31
C THR A 219 -14.93 33.11 -7.27
N HIS A 220 -14.91 32.44 -8.42
CA HIS A 220 -14.24 31.15 -8.61
C HIS A 220 -13.03 31.25 -9.55
N ARG A 221 -12.64 32.48 -9.92
CA ARG A 221 -11.52 32.76 -10.82
C ARG A 221 -10.22 32.88 -10.04
N TYR A 222 -9.35 31.87 -10.15
CA TYR A 222 -8.05 31.83 -9.48
C TYR A 222 -6.88 32.23 -10.38
N ILE A 223 -7.03 32.20 -11.70
CA ILE A 223 -5.89 32.35 -12.61
C ILE A 223 -5.17 33.68 -12.37
N ASP A 224 -5.94 34.75 -12.14
CA ASP A 224 -5.42 36.11 -11.98
C ASP A 224 -4.63 36.30 -10.67
N VAL A 225 -4.77 35.37 -9.72
CA VAL A 225 -4.14 35.46 -8.38
C VAL A 225 -3.22 34.29 -8.07
N LEU A 226 -3.08 33.31 -8.98
CA LEU A 226 -2.31 32.11 -8.72
C LEU A 226 -0.85 32.44 -8.36
N ASP A 227 -0.22 33.32 -9.15
CA ASP A 227 1.17 33.74 -8.92
C ASP A 227 1.32 34.45 -7.58
N ASN A 228 0.39 35.35 -7.23
CA ASN A 228 0.37 36.02 -5.93
C ASN A 228 0.22 35.02 -4.76
N LEU A 229 -0.60 33.98 -4.93
CA LEU A 229 -0.78 32.94 -3.92
C LEU A 229 0.48 32.07 -3.73
N LEU A 230 1.18 31.77 -4.83
CA LEU A 230 2.45 31.04 -4.85
C LEU A 230 3.57 31.87 -4.24
N ASP A 231 3.70 33.13 -4.64
CA ASP A 231 4.67 34.07 -4.09
C ASP A 231 4.50 34.21 -2.58
N ALA A 232 3.26 34.47 -2.14
CA ALA A 232 2.93 34.53 -0.72
C ALA A 232 3.24 33.21 0.00
N TYR A 233 3.15 32.05 -0.66
CA TYR A 233 3.49 30.74 -0.06
C TYR A 233 5.00 30.57 0.11
N ASN A 234 5.77 30.96 -0.90
CA ASN A 234 7.23 30.84 -0.94
C ASN A 234 7.94 31.87 -0.05
N HIS A 235 7.28 33.00 0.25
CA HIS A 235 7.77 34.04 1.17
C HIS A 235 7.24 33.89 2.61
N SER A 236 6.22 33.06 2.84
CA SER A 236 5.71 32.78 4.19
C SER A 236 6.70 31.95 5.02
N TYR A 237 6.77 32.18 6.32
CA TYR A 237 7.56 31.35 7.24
C TYR A 237 6.97 29.93 7.38
N HIS A 238 7.79 28.89 7.19
CA HIS A 238 7.39 27.49 7.35
C HIS A 238 7.99 26.87 8.61
N ARG A 239 7.12 26.51 9.56
CA ARG A 239 7.52 25.91 10.86
C ARG A 239 8.43 24.68 10.73
N SER A 240 8.27 23.86 9.69
CA SER A 240 9.06 22.62 9.52
C SER A 240 10.52 22.86 9.14
N ILE A 241 10.81 23.95 8.42
CA ILE A 241 12.16 24.31 7.99
C ILE A 241 12.72 25.54 8.73
N LYS A 242 11.89 26.16 9.58
CA LYS A 242 12.19 27.37 10.35
C LYS A 242 12.67 28.56 9.50
N LYS A 243 12.19 28.65 8.26
CA LYS A 243 12.47 29.72 7.29
C LYS A 243 11.35 29.82 6.26
N ALA A 244 11.34 30.92 5.50
CA ALA A 244 10.56 30.94 4.26
C ALA A 244 11.25 30.12 3.17
N PRO A 245 10.49 29.39 2.32
CA PRO A 245 11.06 28.58 1.25
C PRO A 245 12.06 29.29 0.34
N VAL A 246 11.79 30.55 -0.01
CA VAL A 246 12.66 31.38 -0.85
C VAL A 246 14.04 31.65 -0.23
N GLU A 247 14.12 31.70 1.10
CA GLU A 247 15.36 31.98 1.83
C GLU A 247 16.32 30.77 1.87
N VAL A 248 15.89 29.60 1.40
CA VAL A 248 16.70 28.39 1.43
C VAL A 248 17.66 28.39 0.24
N THR A 249 18.96 28.35 0.54
CA THR A 249 20.06 28.44 -0.43
C THR A 249 21.07 27.31 -0.21
N LYS A 250 21.98 27.11 -1.17
CA LYS A 250 23.08 26.13 -1.00
C LYS A 250 23.93 26.39 0.24
N LYS A 251 24.04 27.64 0.71
CA LYS A 251 24.82 28.02 1.90
C LYS A 251 24.16 27.54 3.20
N ASN A 252 22.83 27.64 3.31
CA ASN A 252 22.10 27.28 4.52
C ASN A 252 21.38 25.92 4.45
N GLN A 253 21.43 25.23 3.31
CA GLN A 253 20.73 23.95 3.13
C GLN A 253 21.07 22.90 4.20
N ARG A 254 22.31 22.90 4.72
CA ARG A 254 22.73 21.97 5.78
C ARG A 254 21.98 22.22 7.09
N LEU A 255 21.73 23.49 7.43
CA LEU A 255 20.93 23.86 8.61
C LEU A 255 19.47 23.43 8.44
N VAL A 256 18.91 23.66 7.26
CA VAL A 256 17.54 23.21 6.93
C VAL A 256 17.44 21.69 6.97
N TRP A 257 18.44 20.99 6.42
CA TRP A 257 18.55 19.53 6.48
C TRP A 257 18.60 19.03 7.92
N HIS A 258 19.44 19.63 8.78
CA HIS A 258 19.48 19.29 10.21
C HIS A 258 18.16 19.63 10.93
N THR A 259 17.44 20.66 10.53
CA THR A 259 16.13 20.99 11.11
C THR A 259 15.07 19.92 10.77
N LEU A 260 15.06 19.44 9.52
CA LEU A 260 14.12 18.42 9.06
C LEU A 260 14.47 17.01 9.54
N TYR A 261 15.76 16.68 9.58
CA TYR A 261 16.25 15.30 9.71
C TYR A 261 17.20 15.08 10.90
N GLY A 262 17.77 16.15 11.46
CA GLY A 262 18.83 16.11 12.47
C GLY A 262 18.40 15.62 13.85
N THR A 263 17.11 15.37 14.09
CA THR A 263 16.66 14.64 15.29
C THR A 263 16.83 13.13 15.08
N SER A 264 18.05 12.67 15.24
CA SER A 264 18.33 11.37 15.82
C SER A 264 19.53 11.54 16.72
N GLU A 265 19.25 11.79 18.01
CA GLU A 265 20.20 11.39 19.04
C GLU A 265 20.76 10.02 18.68
N LYS A 266 22.04 9.83 18.97
CA LYS A 266 22.81 8.60 18.83
C LYS A 266 22.24 7.45 19.69
N LYS A 267 20.94 7.12 19.55
CA LYS A 267 20.40 5.85 20.02
C LYS A 267 21.16 4.80 19.23
N LYS A 268 22.05 4.06 19.90
CA LYS A 268 22.79 2.92 19.34
C LYS A 268 21.86 2.20 18.36
N LYS A 269 22.25 2.08 17.09
CA LYS A 269 21.45 1.42 16.05
C LYS A 269 21.17 -0.02 16.51
N LYS A 270 20.11 -0.24 17.28
CA LYS A 270 19.65 -1.59 17.61
C LYS A 270 19.32 -2.25 16.28
N ARG A 271 19.87 -3.44 16.04
CA ARG A 271 19.50 -4.24 14.86
C ARG A 271 17.97 -4.33 14.83
N PRO A 272 17.32 -4.01 13.70
CA PRO A 272 15.87 -4.07 13.63
C PRO A 272 15.41 -5.49 13.96
N SER A 273 14.49 -5.62 14.91
CA SER A 273 13.81 -6.88 15.19
C SER A 273 12.81 -7.13 14.09
N PHE A 274 12.78 -8.35 13.56
CA PHE A 274 11.82 -8.76 12.55
C PHE A 274 10.76 -9.66 13.20
N LYS A 275 9.50 -9.28 13.03
CA LYS A 275 8.33 -10.07 13.45
C LYS A 275 8.10 -11.32 12.60
N TYR A 276 8.47 -11.30 11.32
CA TYR A 276 8.26 -12.42 10.39
C TYR A 276 9.58 -13.00 9.89
N ASN A 277 9.57 -14.28 9.53
CA ASN A 277 10.72 -14.99 8.95
C ASN A 277 10.54 -15.20 7.44
N VAL A 278 11.65 -15.39 6.72
CA VAL A 278 11.61 -15.84 5.32
C VAL A 278 10.92 -17.20 5.27
N GLY A 279 10.00 -17.37 4.33
CA GLY A 279 9.14 -18.55 4.21
C GLY A 279 7.80 -18.46 4.96
N ASP A 280 7.59 -17.45 5.83
CA ASP A 280 6.30 -17.27 6.49
C ASP A 280 5.20 -16.91 5.47
N SER A 281 4.05 -17.57 5.57
CA SER A 281 2.84 -17.22 4.82
C SER A 281 2.12 -16.02 5.45
N VAL A 282 1.75 -15.04 4.63
CA VAL A 282 1.17 -13.77 5.07
C VAL A 282 0.05 -13.28 4.14
N ARG A 283 -0.96 -12.62 4.71
CA ARG A 283 -1.88 -11.74 3.98
C ARG A 283 -1.34 -10.31 3.98
N ILE A 284 -1.70 -9.54 2.97
CA ILE A 284 -1.32 -8.13 2.80
C ILE A 284 -2.57 -7.25 3.01
N SER A 285 -2.41 -6.09 3.66
CA SER A 285 -3.53 -5.16 3.85
C SER A 285 -4.04 -4.62 2.51
N LYS A 286 -5.35 -4.62 2.27
CA LYS A 286 -5.95 -4.13 1.02
C LYS A 286 -5.70 -2.65 0.75
N THR A 287 -5.47 -1.83 1.78
CA THR A 287 -5.05 -0.42 1.63
C THR A 287 -3.78 -0.27 0.79
N LYS A 288 -2.98 -1.33 0.68
CA LYS A 288 -1.76 -1.35 -0.09
C LYS A 288 -1.91 -1.96 -1.49
N MET A 289 -3.06 -2.58 -1.78
CA MET A 289 -3.35 -3.13 -3.09
C MET A 289 -4.19 -2.13 -3.90
N PHE A 290 -3.81 -1.91 -5.15
CA PHE A 290 -4.47 -0.97 -6.07
C PHE A 290 -5.85 -1.46 -6.56
N THR A 291 -6.18 -2.73 -6.32
CA THR A 291 -7.29 -3.41 -6.97
C THR A 291 -8.04 -4.26 -5.96
N GLU A 292 -9.10 -3.72 -5.37
CA GLU A 292 -10.31 -4.45 -4.96
C GLU A 292 -11.36 -3.45 -4.46
N LYS A 293 -12.29 -3.05 -5.35
CA LYS A 293 -13.52 -2.37 -4.96
C LYS A 293 -14.51 -3.43 -4.48
N GLY A 294 -14.69 -3.57 -3.17
CA GLY A 294 -15.68 -4.48 -2.60
C GLY A 294 -15.71 -4.42 -1.06
N TYR A 295 -16.87 -4.10 -0.51
CA TYR A 295 -17.18 -4.12 0.91
C TYR A 295 -17.02 -5.54 1.49
N THR A 296 -16.11 -5.78 2.46
CA THR A 296 -16.27 -6.72 3.61
C THR A 296 -14.96 -7.06 4.37
N ALA A 297 -13.82 -7.23 3.71
CA ALA A 297 -12.57 -7.70 4.34
C ALA A 297 -11.38 -6.74 4.12
N GLY A 298 -10.57 -6.52 5.16
CA GLY A 298 -9.45 -5.58 5.15
C GLY A 298 -8.11 -6.17 4.66
N TRP A 299 -8.01 -7.49 4.61
CA TRP A 299 -6.81 -8.22 4.19
C TRP A 299 -7.04 -8.95 2.87
N SER A 300 -5.96 -9.17 2.12
CA SER A 300 -5.99 -9.92 0.86
C SER A 300 -6.53 -11.33 1.06
N THR A 301 -7.32 -11.82 0.10
CA THR A 301 -7.72 -13.22 -0.03
C THR A 301 -6.55 -14.10 -0.46
N GLU A 302 -5.69 -13.59 -1.34
CA GLU A 302 -4.43 -14.22 -1.69
C GLU A 302 -3.46 -14.24 -0.49
N ILE A 303 -2.75 -15.37 -0.37
CA ILE A 303 -1.70 -15.60 0.63
C ILE A 303 -0.36 -15.54 -0.10
N PHE A 304 0.55 -14.75 0.47
CA PHE A 304 1.89 -14.49 -0.05
C PHE A 304 2.93 -15.11 0.87
N THR A 305 4.16 -15.26 0.37
CA THR A 305 5.28 -15.79 1.15
C THR A 305 6.33 -14.69 1.36
N ILE A 306 6.84 -14.55 2.58
CA ILE A 306 7.98 -13.65 2.84
C ILE A 306 9.21 -14.17 2.10
N SER A 307 9.70 -13.42 1.11
CA SER A 307 10.91 -13.77 0.36
C SER A 307 12.18 -13.17 0.96
N LYS A 308 12.09 -11.95 1.52
CA LYS A 308 13.27 -11.24 2.04
C LYS A 308 12.97 -10.32 3.22
N ARG A 309 13.93 -10.24 4.15
CA ARG A 309 13.94 -9.28 5.27
C ARG A 309 14.94 -8.17 4.99
N ILE A 310 14.51 -6.92 5.07
CA ILE A 310 15.34 -5.75 4.78
C ILE A 310 15.49 -4.92 6.07
N ALA A 311 16.73 -4.83 6.55
CA ALA A 311 17.08 -4.12 7.76
C ALA A 311 17.02 -2.59 7.55
N ARG A 312 15.85 -2.01 7.80
CA ARG A 312 15.58 -0.56 7.86
C ARG A 312 15.03 -0.20 9.23
N SER A 313 14.88 1.09 9.52
CA SER A 313 14.18 1.56 10.72
C SER A 313 12.96 2.38 10.30
N PRO A 314 11.75 1.80 10.26
CA PRO A 314 11.37 0.43 10.66
C PRO A 314 11.75 -0.66 9.64
N PRO A 315 11.81 -1.95 10.04
CA PRO A 315 12.08 -3.07 9.13
C PRO A 315 11.01 -3.20 8.05
N VAL A 316 11.41 -3.70 6.88
CA VAL A 316 10.49 -3.99 5.78
C VAL A 316 10.79 -5.36 5.16
N TYR A 317 9.80 -5.89 4.44
CA TYR A 317 9.80 -7.22 3.85
C TYR A 317 9.55 -7.14 2.34
N ARG A 318 10.05 -8.12 1.60
CA ARG A 318 9.56 -8.46 0.26
C ARG A 318 8.76 -9.75 0.33
N VAL A 319 7.79 -9.87 -0.58
CA VAL A 319 6.86 -10.99 -0.63
C VAL A 319 6.70 -11.47 -2.06
N THR A 320 6.47 -12.76 -2.22
CA THR A 320 6.16 -13.40 -3.50
C THR A 320 4.74 -13.95 -3.49
N ASP A 321 4.13 -14.02 -4.66
CA ASP A 321 2.86 -14.71 -4.86
C ASP A 321 3.01 -16.24 -4.82
N TYR A 322 1.92 -16.95 -5.14
CA TYR A 322 1.89 -18.42 -5.18
C TYR A 322 2.85 -19.05 -6.21
N ASP A 323 3.12 -18.37 -7.33
CA ASP A 323 4.04 -18.88 -8.36
C ASP A 323 5.49 -18.43 -8.13
N GLY A 324 5.75 -17.68 -7.06
CA GLY A 324 7.08 -17.21 -6.68
C GLY A 324 7.46 -15.87 -7.33
N GLU A 325 6.52 -15.18 -7.99
CA GLU A 325 6.78 -13.85 -8.55
C GLU A 325 6.85 -12.81 -7.43
N GLU A 326 7.91 -12.02 -7.40
CA GLU A 326 8.09 -10.97 -6.38
C GLU A 326 7.14 -9.79 -6.63
N LEU A 327 6.35 -9.45 -5.61
CA LEU A 327 5.50 -8.26 -5.65
C LEU A 327 6.35 -7.00 -5.63
N LYS A 328 6.02 -6.04 -6.50
CA LYS A 328 6.72 -4.75 -6.54
C LYS A 328 6.58 -3.99 -5.22
N GLY A 329 7.71 -3.53 -4.69
CA GLY A 329 7.79 -2.69 -3.49
C GLY A 329 8.25 -3.43 -2.22
N THR A 330 8.02 -2.82 -1.06
CA THR A 330 8.39 -3.39 0.26
C THR A 330 7.30 -3.14 1.28
N PHE A 331 7.09 -4.07 2.22
CA PHE A 331 6.00 -4.10 3.18
C PHE A 331 6.46 -3.91 4.62
N TYR A 332 5.76 -3.06 5.37
CA TYR A 332 5.98 -2.92 6.82
C TYR A 332 5.30 -4.06 7.58
N GLU A 333 5.68 -4.26 8.83
CA GLU A 333 5.13 -5.35 9.66
C GLU A 333 3.63 -5.22 9.90
N GLU A 334 3.14 -3.99 10.00
CA GLU A 334 1.74 -3.66 10.22
C GLU A 334 0.89 -3.87 8.97
N GLU A 335 1.50 -3.94 7.80
CA GLU A 335 0.85 -4.18 6.50
C GLU A 335 0.75 -5.67 6.16
N LEU A 336 1.32 -6.53 7.02
CA LEU A 336 1.38 -7.97 6.84
C LEU A 336 0.73 -8.69 8.01
N GLN A 337 0.07 -9.80 7.72
CA GLN A 337 -0.55 -10.67 8.71
C GLN A 337 -0.18 -12.12 8.47
N LYS A 338 0.54 -12.73 9.42
CA LYS A 338 0.87 -14.16 9.36
C LYS A 338 -0.39 -15.03 9.33
N VAL A 339 -0.38 -16.00 8.43
CA VAL A 339 -1.39 -17.04 8.24
C VAL A 339 -0.70 -18.39 8.36
N THR A 340 -1.45 -19.41 8.78
CA THR A 340 -0.97 -20.78 8.87
C THR A 340 -2.05 -21.68 8.30
N LYS A 341 -2.04 -21.92 6.98
CA LYS A 341 -2.88 -22.97 6.39
C LYS A 341 -2.14 -24.30 6.47
N LYS A 342 -2.84 -25.38 6.76
CA LYS A 342 -2.31 -26.75 6.67
C LYS A 342 -2.43 -27.17 5.20
N ASP A 343 -1.42 -27.84 4.66
CA ASP A 343 -1.35 -28.22 3.23
C ASP A 343 -2.53 -29.10 2.78
N ASP A 344 -3.18 -29.81 3.70
CA ASP A 344 -4.34 -30.68 3.42
C ASP A 344 -5.71 -29.95 3.45
N ASP A 345 -5.77 -28.68 3.88
CA ASP A 345 -7.01 -27.90 4.09
C ASP A 345 -7.14 -26.71 3.10
N GLU A 346 -6.42 -26.74 1.97
CA GLU A 346 -6.41 -25.65 0.99
C GLU A 346 -7.67 -25.60 0.11
N VAL A 347 -8.80 -25.35 0.75
CA VAL A 347 -10.07 -25.05 0.08
C VAL A 347 -10.08 -23.56 -0.30
N TYR A 348 -10.13 -23.27 -1.60
CA TYR A 348 -10.20 -21.92 -2.15
C TYR A 348 -11.63 -21.60 -2.61
N GLN A 349 -12.11 -20.38 -2.32
CA GLN A 349 -13.44 -19.95 -2.76
C GLN A 349 -13.46 -19.68 -4.26
N VAL A 350 -14.44 -20.24 -4.96
CA VAL A 350 -14.72 -19.94 -6.38
C VAL A 350 -15.54 -18.67 -6.46
N GLU A 351 -15.06 -17.68 -7.20
CA GLU A 351 -15.78 -16.45 -7.52
C GLU A 351 -16.83 -16.69 -8.60
N LYS A 352 -16.41 -17.35 -9.69
CA LYS A 352 -17.24 -17.60 -10.87
C LYS A 352 -16.71 -18.83 -11.62
N ILE A 353 -17.61 -19.66 -12.12
CA ILE A 353 -17.30 -20.65 -13.15
C ILE A 353 -17.32 -19.93 -14.49
N LEU A 354 -16.17 -19.92 -15.17
CA LEU A 354 -15.98 -19.24 -16.46
C LEU A 354 -16.32 -20.14 -17.64
N ASP A 355 -16.06 -21.45 -17.51
CA ASP A 355 -16.30 -22.44 -18.56
C ASP A 355 -16.47 -23.85 -17.98
N THR A 356 -17.05 -24.78 -18.73
CA THR A 356 -17.25 -26.18 -18.35
C THR A 356 -16.95 -27.10 -19.52
N ARG A 357 -16.15 -28.16 -19.28
CA ARG A 357 -15.79 -29.15 -20.29
C ARG A 357 -15.97 -30.56 -19.78
N ARG A 358 -16.11 -31.50 -20.71
CA ARG A 358 -16.17 -32.94 -20.43
C ARG A 358 -14.95 -33.63 -21.01
N ARG A 359 -14.17 -34.31 -20.17
CA ARG A 359 -13.00 -35.10 -20.58
C ARG A 359 -13.27 -36.57 -20.26
N GLY A 360 -13.76 -37.31 -21.25
CA GLY A 360 -14.27 -38.67 -21.05
C GLY A 360 -15.50 -38.69 -20.15
N LYS A 361 -15.49 -39.49 -19.08
CA LYS A 361 -16.59 -39.57 -18.10
C LYS A 361 -16.54 -38.48 -17.01
N LYS A 362 -15.53 -37.60 -17.00
CA LYS A 362 -15.34 -36.59 -15.94
C LYS A 362 -15.68 -35.17 -16.42
N THR A 363 -16.38 -34.41 -15.59
CA THR A 363 -16.66 -32.98 -15.77
C THR A 363 -15.57 -32.14 -15.09
N GLU A 364 -15.11 -31.11 -15.78
CA GLU A 364 -14.19 -30.11 -15.24
C GLU A 364 -14.76 -28.70 -15.48
N HIS A 365 -14.58 -27.80 -14.51
CA HIS A 365 -14.99 -26.40 -14.60
C HIS A 365 -13.76 -25.48 -14.57
N PHE A 366 -13.70 -24.51 -15.47
CA PHE A 366 -12.69 -23.47 -15.44
C PHE A 366 -13.13 -22.39 -14.46
N VAL A 367 -12.42 -22.23 -13.36
CA VAL A 367 -12.85 -21.35 -12.26
C VAL A 367 -12.02 -20.08 -12.18
N LYS A 368 -12.70 -18.97 -11.92
CA LYS A 368 -12.13 -17.74 -11.37
C LYS A 368 -12.10 -17.87 -9.86
N TRP A 369 -10.91 -17.89 -9.27
CA TRP A 369 -10.73 -17.93 -7.83
C TRP A 369 -10.95 -16.55 -7.20
N LYS A 370 -11.69 -16.52 -6.09
CA LYS A 370 -12.11 -15.28 -5.42
C LYS A 370 -10.91 -14.49 -4.91
N GLY A 371 -10.73 -13.30 -5.47
CA GLY A 371 -9.66 -12.37 -5.12
C GLY A 371 -8.25 -12.90 -5.43
N TYR A 372 -8.13 -13.69 -6.49
CA TYR A 372 -6.86 -14.05 -7.13
C TYR A 372 -6.83 -13.49 -8.55
N PRO A 373 -5.69 -13.03 -9.09
CA PRO A 373 -5.55 -12.63 -10.49
C PRO A 373 -5.99 -13.69 -11.51
N ASN A 374 -6.43 -13.26 -12.71
CA ASN A 374 -6.91 -14.16 -13.78
C ASN A 374 -5.87 -15.19 -14.23
N LYS A 375 -4.56 -14.90 -14.07
CA LYS A 375 -3.49 -15.85 -14.38
C LYS A 375 -3.56 -17.15 -13.56
N PHE A 376 -4.25 -17.12 -12.43
CA PHE A 376 -4.43 -18.29 -11.56
C PHE A 376 -5.71 -19.09 -11.85
N ASN A 377 -6.55 -18.64 -12.79
CA ASN A 377 -7.73 -19.40 -13.19
C ASN A 377 -7.31 -20.79 -13.68
N SER A 378 -8.05 -21.82 -13.27
CA SER A 378 -7.66 -23.20 -13.53
C SER A 378 -8.87 -24.10 -13.72
N TRP A 379 -8.68 -25.21 -14.42
CA TRP A 379 -9.67 -26.28 -14.50
C TRP A 379 -9.67 -27.08 -13.19
N VAL A 380 -10.86 -27.28 -12.63
CA VAL A 380 -11.09 -28.03 -11.40
C VAL A 380 -12.14 -29.08 -11.67
N ARG A 381 -11.94 -30.29 -11.15
CA ARG A 381 -12.91 -31.37 -11.35
C ARG A 381 -14.13 -31.13 -10.48
N GLU A 382 -15.29 -31.51 -10.99
CA GLU A 382 -16.55 -31.43 -10.24
C GLU A 382 -16.47 -32.21 -8.92
N GLU A 383 -15.74 -33.35 -8.90
CA GLU A 383 -15.49 -34.18 -7.70
C GLU A 383 -14.67 -33.46 -6.60
N ASP A 384 -13.89 -32.43 -6.95
CA ASP A 384 -13.06 -31.66 -6.01
C ASP A 384 -13.77 -30.37 -5.54
N MET A 385 -15.00 -30.11 -6.01
CA MET A 385 -15.81 -28.98 -5.58
C MET A 385 -16.63 -29.34 -4.34
N VAL A 386 -16.57 -28.48 -3.34
CA VAL A 386 -17.29 -28.62 -2.08
C VAL A 386 -18.35 -27.51 -2.01
N PRO A 387 -19.64 -27.85 -1.85
CA PRO A 387 -20.66 -26.86 -1.52
C PRO A 387 -20.33 -26.22 -0.17
N ILE A 388 -20.50 -24.89 -0.07
CA ILE A 388 -20.36 -24.17 1.21
C ILE A 388 -21.61 -24.38 2.05
#